data_AF-A0AAD8BCM0-F1
#
_entry.id   AF-A0AAD8BCM0-F1
#
_cell.length_a   1.000
_cell.length_b   1.000
_cell.length_c   1.000
_cell.angle_alpha   90.00
_cell.angle_beta   90.00
_cell.angle_gamma   90.00
#
_symmetry.space_group_name_H-M   'P 1'
#
loop_
_entity.id
_entity.type
_entity.pdbx_description
1 polymer ?
#
loop_
_entity_poly.entity_id
_entity_poly.type
_entity_poly.pdbx_seq_one_letter_code
_entity_poly.pdbx_strand_id
1 'polypeptide(L)'
;MQLSVFSSHIETGSSSSNQENINKPEGQSILNVVLVFLIKMITWILKGVSRCTPHKVTSRLLSTFHQPDLKAIAKELENFPGGSIDLTKDNETGIAVMVINNPNKRNSLSGKMMVEMSEKVDQLEQWAQGKGLILMGKDGSFCSGGDLAFVKKALHYGAEMAAFQHHTLTRLHNLPLISVALLQ
;
A
#
# COMPACT_ATOMS: atom_id res chain seq x y z
N MET A 1 -19.11 -52.42 -49.17
CA MET A 1 -19.55 -51.62 -50.33
C MET A 1 -19.12 -50.18 -50.03
N GLN A 2 -17.84 -49.80 -50.15
CA GLN A 2 -16.98 -49.68 -51.34
C GLN A 2 -17.58 -48.75 -52.41
N LEU A 3 -16.87 -47.65 -52.67
CA LEU A 3 -16.66 -46.92 -53.94
C LEU A 3 -15.90 -45.63 -53.55
N SER A 4 -14.58 -45.45 -53.71
CA SER A 4 -13.67 -45.50 -54.86
C SER A 4 -13.99 -44.53 -56.00
N VAL A 5 -13.20 -43.47 -56.12
CA VAL A 5 -12.84 -42.71 -57.35
C VAL A 5 -11.44 -42.13 -57.06
N PHE A 6 -10.29 -42.70 -57.47
CA PHE A 6 -9.67 -42.78 -58.82
C PHE A 6 -9.65 -41.41 -59.53
N SER A 7 -8.53 -40.75 -59.79
CA SER A 7 -7.43 -41.06 -60.73
C SER A 7 -6.57 -39.77 -60.74
N SER A 8 -5.32 -39.63 -61.18
CA SER A 8 -4.53 -40.27 -62.25
C SER A 8 -3.10 -39.72 -62.08
N HIS A 9 -2.04 -40.55 -62.07
CA HIS A 9 -1.14 -40.82 -63.21
C HIS A 9 -0.19 -39.65 -63.59
N ILE A 10 1.09 -39.83 -63.94
CA ILE A 10 2.02 -40.97 -63.90
C ILE A 10 3.42 -40.47 -64.37
N GLU A 11 4.47 -41.25 -64.06
CA GLU A 11 5.77 -41.36 -64.76
C GLU A 11 6.75 -40.16 -64.74
N THR A 12 8.08 -40.33 -64.80
CA THR A 12 8.97 -41.42 -65.27
C THR A 12 10.36 -41.26 -64.64
N GLY A 13 11.08 -42.38 -64.50
CA GLY A 13 12.54 -42.47 -64.67
C GLY A 13 13.34 -42.62 -63.37
N SER A 14 13.72 -43.82 -62.92
CA SER A 14 14.82 -44.68 -63.43
C SER A 14 16.10 -43.88 -63.70
N SER A 15 17.27 -44.16 -63.13
CA SER A 15 17.89 -45.46 -62.86
C SER A 15 19.14 -45.26 -61.99
N SER A 16 19.48 -46.27 -61.17
CA SER A 16 20.83 -46.81 -60.85
C SER A 16 21.98 -45.82 -60.56
N SER A 17 22.80 -45.97 -59.54
CA SER A 17 23.17 -47.09 -58.68
C SER A 17 24.18 -46.57 -57.67
N ASN A 18 24.14 -47.04 -56.42
CA ASN A 18 25.29 -47.63 -55.72
C ASN A 18 24.98 -47.78 -54.24
N GLN A 19 25.17 -49.01 -53.76
CA GLN A 19 25.18 -49.36 -52.35
C GLN A 19 26.38 -48.71 -51.68
N GLU A 20 26.18 -48.08 -50.53
CA GLU A 20 27.07 -48.26 -49.39
C GLU A 20 26.31 -47.99 -48.08
N ASN A 21 26.49 -48.90 -47.12
CA ASN A 21 25.92 -48.89 -45.78
C ASN A 21 26.26 -47.59 -45.01
N ILE A 22 25.48 -47.29 -43.96
CA ILE A 22 25.92 -46.93 -42.58
C ILE A 22 24.86 -46.06 -41.85
N ASN A 23 24.32 -46.64 -40.76
CA ASN A 23 23.80 -46.04 -39.51
C ASN A 23 22.44 -45.28 -39.43
N LYS A 24 21.53 -45.89 -38.65
CA LYS A 24 20.57 -45.26 -37.71
C LYS A 24 21.24 -45.29 -36.30
N PRO A 25 20.79 -44.59 -35.21
CA PRO A 25 19.89 -43.44 -34.97
C PRO A 25 20.69 -42.20 -34.44
N GLU A 26 20.12 -41.07 -33.99
CA GLU A 26 20.01 -40.71 -32.55
C GLU A 26 19.43 -39.28 -32.31
N GLY A 27 18.61 -39.13 -31.26
CA GLY A 27 18.79 -38.12 -30.20
C GLY A 27 18.54 -36.62 -30.47
N GLN A 28 17.29 -36.16 -30.56
CA GLN A 28 16.99 -34.75 -30.29
C GLN A 28 16.84 -34.51 -28.78
N SER A 29 17.88 -33.89 -28.22
CA SER A 29 18.04 -33.63 -26.79
C SER A 29 16.92 -32.76 -26.21
N ILE A 30 16.28 -33.27 -25.15
CA ILE A 30 15.29 -32.61 -24.28
C ILE A 30 15.76 -31.23 -23.77
N LEU A 31 17.08 -31.01 -23.69
CA LEU A 31 17.69 -29.73 -23.34
C LEU A 31 17.33 -28.61 -24.33
N ASN A 32 17.20 -28.89 -25.62
CA ASN A 32 16.87 -27.86 -26.62
C ASN A 32 15.42 -27.37 -26.48
N VAL A 33 14.50 -28.25 -26.07
CA VAL A 33 13.10 -27.88 -25.84
C VAL A 33 12.96 -27.01 -24.60
N VAL A 34 13.64 -27.38 -23.50
CA VAL A 34 13.64 -26.58 -22.26
C VAL A 34 14.33 -25.23 -22.46
N LEU A 35 15.43 -25.18 -23.20
CA LEU A 35 16.15 -23.94 -23.48
C LEU A 35 15.30 -22.96 -24.29
N VAL A 36 14.56 -23.43 -25.30
CA VAL A 36 13.64 -22.59 -26.08
C VAL A 36 12.50 -22.04 -25.21
N PHE A 37 12.00 -22.83 -24.25
CA PHE A 37 10.99 -22.39 -23.29
C PHE A 37 11.53 -21.31 -22.33
N LEU A 38 12.73 -21.51 -21.77
CA LEU A 38 13.35 -20.53 -20.88
C LEU A 38 13.67 -19.21 -21.59
N ILE A 39 14.17 -19.27 -22.82
CA ILE A 39 14.43 -18.06 -23.64
C ILE A 39 13.13 -17.30 -23.91
N LYS A 40 12.03 -18.00 -24.26
CA LYS A 40 10.72 -17.37 -24.46
C LYS A 40 10.16 -16.77 -23.18
N MET A 41 10.34 -17.43 -22.03
CA MET A 41 9.89 -16.93 -20.73
C MET A 41 10.66 -15.68 -20.31
N ILE A 42 11.99 -15.67 -20.46
CA ILE A 42 12.82 -14.50 -20.18
C ILE A 42 12.46 -13.34 -21.11
N THR A 43 12.24 -13.61 -22.40
CA THR A 43 11.82 -12.58 -23.36
C THR A 43 10.44 -12.01 -23.02
N TRP A 44 9.52 -12.83 -22.49
CA TRP A 44 8.21 -12.38 -22.02
C TRP A 44 8.32 -11.52 -20.76
N ILE A 45 9.19 -11.89 -19.82
CA ILE A 45 9.45 -11.10 -18.61
C ILE A 45 10.06 -9.74 -18.97
N LEU A 46 11.05 -9.70 -19.86
CA LEU A 46 11.67 -8.45 -20.31
C LEU A 46 10.68 -7.54 -21.09
N LYS A 47 9.77 -8.13 -21.87
CA LYS A 47 8.70 -7.38 -22.58
C LYS A 47 7.52 -6.98 -21.68
N GLY A 48 7.35 -7.63 -20.53
CA GLY A 48 6.30 -7.34 -19.54
C GLY A 48 6.59 -6.10 -18.70
N VAL A 49 7.86 -5.72 -18.54
CA VAL A 49 8.27 -4.55 -17.73
C VAL A 49 8.09 -3.22 -18.47
N SER A 50 8.05 -3.21 -19.81
CA SER A 50 7.96 -1.97 -20.61
C SER A 50 6.53 -1.52 -20.96
N ARG A 51 5.49 -2.05 -20.29
CA ARG A 51 4.09 -1.66 -20.55
C ARG A 51 3.43 -0.84 -19.43
N CYS A 52 4.24 -0.09 -18.68
CA CYS A 52 3.76 1.03 -17.87
C CYS A 52 4.19 2.33 -18.56
N THR A 53 3.28 2.97 -19.28
CA THR A 53 3.47 4.35 -19.73
C THR A 53 3.53 5.27 -18.50
N PRO A 54 4.47 6.22 -18.41
CA PRO A 54 4.54 7.14 -17.27
C PRO A 54 3.46 8.21 -17.45
N HIS A 55 2.21 7.86 -17.15
CA HIS A 55 1.16 8.86 -17.08
C HIS A 55 1.25 9.57 -15.72
N LYS A 56 1.85 10.77 -15.73
CA LYS A 56 1.76 11.81 -14.67
C LYS A 56 2.25 11.40 -13.26
N VAL A 57 3.37 10.70 -13.15
CA VAL A 57 4.04 10.46 -11.85
C VAL A 57 5.27 11.36 -11.65
N THR A 58 5.73 12.03 -12.70
CA THR A 58 7.00 12.79 -12.73
C THR A 58 6.94 14.21 -12.17
N SER A 59 5.79 14.76 -11.78
CA SER A 59 5.72 16.13 -11.22
C SER A 59 5.76 16.22 -9.69
N ARG A 60 5.62 15.10 -8.94
CA ARG A 60 5.67 15.11 -7.46
C ARG A 60 7.04 14.78 -6.87
N LEU A 61 7.95 14.23 -7.68
CA LEU A 61 9.30 13.86 -7.23
C LEU A 61 10.24 15.07 -7.07
N LEU A 62 9.81 16.26 -7.47
CA LEU A 62 10.62 17.48 -7.45
C LEU A 62 9.88 18.70 -6.86
N SER A 63 8.85 18.50 -6.02
CA SER A 63 8.38 19.57 -5.15
C SER A 63 9.15 19.45 -3.83
N THR A 64 10.32 20.08 -3.80
CA THR A 64 11.10 20.48 -2.62
C THR A 64 11.21 19.47 -1.48
N PHE A 65 12.43 19.06 -1.13
CA PHE A 65 12.78 18.54 0.20
C PHE A 65 12.59 19.64 1.28
N HIS A 66 11.41 20.26 1.32
CA HIS A 66 11.00 21.12 2.41
C HIS A 66 10.34 20.21 3.42
N GLN A 67 11.12 19.83 4.44
CA GLN A 67 10.58 19.08 5.55
C GLN A 67 9.54 19.98 6.22
N PRO A 68 8.26 19.56 6.31
CA PRO A 68 7.21 20.41 6.84
C PRO A 68 7.56 20.80 8.27
N ASP A 69 7.54 22.10 8.56
CA ASP A 69 7.75 22.61 9.93
C ASP A 69 6.51 22.26 10.77
N LEU A 70 6.57 21.10 11.44
CA LEU A 70 5.49 20.58 12.25
C LEU A 70 5.06 21.54 13.37
N LYS A 71 5.96 22.40 13.87
CA LYS A 71 5.64 23.35 14.93
C LYS A 71 4.80 24.50 14.40
N ALA A 72 5.16 25.04 13.23
CA ALA A 72 4.35 26.04 12.55
C ALA A 72 2.96 25.48 12.22
N ILE A 73 2.90 24.22 11.77
CA ILE A 73 1.63 23.54 11.47
C ILE A 73 0.79 23.35 12.73
N ALA A 74 1.37 22.87 13.83
CA ALA A 74 0.66 22.71 15.11
C ALA A 74 0.01 24.03 15.55
N LYS A 75 0.77 25.14 15.50
CA LYS A 75 0.27 26.46 15.88
C LYS A 75 -0.91 26.93 15.02
N GLU A 76 -0.90 26.61 13.73
CA GLU A 76 -2.04 26.93 12.85
C GLU A 76 -3.25 26.03 13.15
N LEU A 77 -3.02 24.75 13.42
CA LEU A 77 -4.07 23.78 13.77
C LEU A 77 -4.79 24.14 15.09
N GLU A 78 -4.09 24.72 16.06
CA GLU A 78 -4.67 25.19 17.33
C GLU A 78 -5.75 26.26 17.12
N ASN A 79 -5.71 27.02 16.02
CA ASN A 79 -6.73 28.04 15.69
C ASN A 79 -8.09 27.42 15.32
N PHE A 80 -8.19 26.09 15.19
CA PHE A 80 -9.42 25.37 14.87
C PHE A 80 -9.93 24.60 16.11
N PRO A 81 -10.70 25.25 16.99
CA PRO A 81 -11.16 24.65 18.23
C PRO A 81 -12.29 23.63 18.02
N GLY A 82 -12.50 22.80 19.04
CA GLY A 82 -13.61 21.85 19.14
C GLY A 82 -13.15 20.52 19.71
N GLY A 83 -13.91 19.99 20.68
CA GLY A 83 -13.59 18.74 21.35
C GLY A 83 -12.28 18.71 22.14
N SER A 84 -11.90 17.52 22.57
CA SER A 84 -10.62 17.20 23.20
C SER A 84 -10.17 15.75 22.91
N ILE A 85 -8.88 15.49 23.12
CA ILE A 85 -8.31 14.15 23.23
C ILE A 85 -7.88 13.92 24.68
N ASP A 86 -8.55 12.98 25.33
CA ASP A 86 -8.27 12.64 26.73
C ASP A 86 -7.39 11.38 26.78
N LEU A 87 -6.42 11.35 27.69
CA LEU A 87 -5.53 10.18 27.89
C LEU A 87 -5.46 9.83 29.37
N THR A 88 -5.75 8.58 29.70
CA THR A 88 -5.57 8.01 31.04
C THR A 88 -4.60 6.83 30.94
N LYS A 89 -3.61 6.78 31.84
CA LYS A 89 -2.61 5.72 31.90
C LYS A 89 -2.73 4.98 33.22
N ASP A 90 -2.85 3.66 33.17
CA ASP A 90 -2.79 2.80 34.34
C ASP A 90 -1.41 2.13 34.41
N ASN A 91 -0.60 2.54 35.38
CA ASN A 91 0.76 2.03 35.58
C ASN A 91 0.80 0.62 36.18
N GLU A 92 -0.28 0.16 36.84
CA GLU A 92 -0.35 -1.17 37.43
C GLU A 92 -0.59 -2.22 36.34
N THR A 93 -1.59 -1.99 35.49
CA THR A 93 -1.90 -2.90 34.37
C THR A 93 -0.96 -2.68 33.18
N GLY A 94 -0.53 -1.44 32.95
CA GLY A 94 0.19 -1.03 31.75
C GLY A 94 -0.74 -0.72 30.57
N ILE A 95 -2.03 -0.44 30.81
CA ILE A 95 -3.02 -0.15 29.78
C ILE A 95 -3.37 1.35 29.80
N ALA A 96 -3.28 2.00 28.64
CA ALA A 96 -3.75 3.36 28.45
C ALA A 96 -5.10 3.37 27.74
N VAL A 97 -5.93 4.36 28.05
CA VAL A 97 -7.18 4.65 27.35
C VAL A 97 -7.10 6.05 26.79
N MET A 98 -7.17 6.17 25.46
CA MET A 98 -7.26 7.43 24.74
C MET A 98 -8.69 7.61 24.23
N VAL A 99 -9.31 8.73 24.57
CA VAL A 99 -10.71 9.03 24.23
C VAL A 99 -10.78 10.22 23.28
N ILE A 100 -11.42 10.02 22.14
CA ILE A 100 -11.81 11.09 21.22
C ILE A 100 -13.11 11.70 21.74
N ASN A 101 -13.07 12.94 22.21
CA ASN A 101 -14.17 13.58 22.91
C ASN A 101 -14.71 14.79 22.13
N ASN A 102 -15.65 14.53 21.22
CA ASN A 102 -16.43 15.54 20.53
C ASN A 102 -17.83 15.00 20.15
N PRO A 103 -18.63 14.55 21.14
CA PRO A 103 -19.86 13.79 20.89
C PRO A 103 -20.88 14.58 20.07
N ASN A 104 -20.95 15.91 20.27
CA ASN A 104 -21.83 16.81 19.52
C ASN A 104 -21.58 16.80 18.00
N LYS A 105 -20.40 16.35 17.56
CA LYS A 105 -20.03 16.20 16.15
C LYS A 105 -19.61 14.77 15.81
N ARG A 106 -20.19 13.76 16.48
CA ARG A 106 -19.87 12.33 16.26
C ARG A 106 -18.38 12.04 16.33
N ASN A 107 -17.71 12.69 17.29
CA ASN A 107 -16.27 12.58 17.53
C ASN A 107 -15.42 12.95 16.32
N SER A 108 -15.85 13.90 15.48
CA SER A 108 -15.03 14.43 14.39
C SER A 108 -13.79 15.17 14.90
N LEU A 109 -12.65 14.99 14.23
CA LEU A 109 -11.36 15.58 14.59
C LEU A 109 -11.23 17.03 14.12
N SER A 110 -11.10 17.96 15.07
CA SER A 110 -10.71 19.35 14.83
C SER A 110 -9.18 19.50 14.73
N GLY A 111 -8.69 20.67 14.29
CA GLY A 111 -7.26 20.97 14.28
C GLY A 111 -6.64 20.91 15.68
N LYS A 112 -7.31 21.49 16.70
CA LYS A 112 -6.89 21.40 18.10
C LYS A 112 -6.74 19.94 18.56
N MET A 113 -7.69 19.07 18.22
CA MET A 113 -7.62 17.64 18.58
C MET A 113 -6.46 16.91 17.89
N MET A 114 -6.06 17.30 16.67
CA MET A 114 -4.88 16.74 16.01
C MET A 114 -3.60 17.05 16.82
N VAL A 115 -3.47 18.30 17.30
CA VAL A 115 -2.34 18.73 18.13
C VAL A 115 -2.34 17.98 19.47
N GLU A 116 -3.48 17.94 20.16
CA GLU A 116 -3.61 17.20 21.42
C GLU A 116 -3.29 15.71 21.26
N MET A 117 -3.72 15.09 20.16
CA MET A 117 -3.36 13.69 19.85
C MET A 117 -1.84 13.53 19.73
N SER A 118 -1.16 14.46 19.07
CA SER A 118 0.31 14.43 18.99
C SER A 118 0.95 14.51 20.38
N GLU A 119 0.46 15.39 21.25
CA GLU A 119 0.95 15.51 22.63
C GLU A 119 0.69 14.24 23.44
N LYS A 120 -0.45 13.57 23.24
CA LYS A 120 -0.74 12.29 23.90
C LYS A 120 0.18 11.18 23.40
N VAL A 121 0.54 11.19 22.12
CA VAL A 121 1.55 10.27 21.58
C VAL A 121 2.91 10.55 22.19
N ASP A 122 3.33 11.81 22.36
CA ASP A 122 4.58 12.15 23.09
C ASP A 122 4.60 11.54 24.50
N GLN A 123 3.46 11.60 25.20
CA GLN A 123 3.32 11.03 26.54
C GLN A 123 3.36 9.50 26.57
N LEU A 124 2.96 8.84 25.48
CA LEU A 124 3.00 7.39 25.35
C LEU A 124 4.39 6.89 24.94
N GLU A 125 5.12 7.63 24.10
CA GLU A 125 6.51 7.31 23.75
C GLU A 125 7.43 7.29 24.98
N GLN A 126 7.14 8.14 25.96
CA GLN A 126 7.91 8.24 27.20
C GLN A 126 7.39 7.29 28.31
N TRP A 127 6.37 6.48 28.02
CA TRP A 127 5.70 5.67 29.03
C TRP A 127 6.30 4.26 29.15
N ALA A 128 7.29 4.14 30.04
CA ALA A 128 8.05 2.89 30.23
C ALA A 128 7.20 1.68 30.70
N GLN A 129 6.10 1.91 31.40
CA GLN A 129 5.21 0.85 31.91
C GLN A 129 4.15 0.41 30.88
N GLY A 130 4.09 1.06 29.71
CA GLY A 130 3.06 0.84 28.72
C GLY A 130 3.15 -0.53 28.05
N LYS A 131 2.02 -1.21 27.96
CA LYS A 131 1.84 -2.51 27.27
C LYS A 131 0.76 -2.44 26.20
N GLY A 132 -0.29 -1.67 26.44
CA GLY A 132 -1.42 -1.55 25.51
C GLY A 132 -2.09 -0.19 25.52
N LEU A 133 -2.78 0.10 24.42
CA LEU A 133 -3.57 1.31 24.21
C LEU A 133 -4.96 0.94 23.70
N ILE A 134 -5.98 1.42 24.39
CA ILE A 134 -7.37 1.37 23.93
C ILE A 134 -7.71 2.76 23.39
N LEU A 135 -8.04 2.84 22.11
CA LEU A 135 -8.58 4.05 21.49
C LEU A 135 -10.09 3.92 21.36
N MET A 136 -10.84 4.89 21.85
CA MET A 136 -12.30 4.89 21.75
C MET A 136 -12.85 6.30 21.56
N GLY A 137 -14.10 6.40 21.10
CA GLY A 137 -14.81 7.67 21.09
C GLY A 137 -15.73 7.81 22.31
N LYS A 138 -16.00 9.05 22.69
CA LYS A 138 -16.95 9.38 23.76
C LYS A 138 -18.39 9.13 23.31
N ASP A 139 -19.24 8.66 24.23
CA ASP A 139 -20.70 8.52 24.08
C ASP A 139 -21.17 7.67 22.88
N GLY A 140 -20.49 6.54 22.61
CA GLY A 140 -21.04 5.47 21.76
C GLY A 140 -20.85 5.66 20.25
N SER A 141 -20.02 6.60 19.82
CA SER A 141 -19.57 6.69 18.43
C SER A 141 -18.04 6.75 18.42
N PHE A 142 -17.35 6.06 17.51
CA PHE A 142 -15.89 6.11 17.50
C PHE A 142 -15.36 7.47 17.01
N CYS A 143 -15.46 7.74 15.71
CA CYS A 143 -15.03 8.98 15.07
C CYS A 143 -15.60 9.05 13.65
N SER A 144 -16.16 10.19 13.25
CA SER A 144 -16.69 10.38 11.89
C SER A 144 -15.66 10.92 10.88
N GLY A 145 -14.38 10.99 11.25
CA GLY A 145 -13.30 11.55 10.43
C GLY A 145 -12.97 13.01 10.76
N GLY A 146 -12.44 13.75 9.79
CA GLY A 146 -12.12 15.18 9.97
C GLY A 146 -13.36 16.06 10.11
N ASP A 147 -13.33 17.04 11.00
CA ASP A 147 -14.42 18.01 11.17
C ASP A 147 -14.58 18.83 9.88
N LEU A 148 -15.75 18.71 9.24
CA LEU A 148 -16.03 19.38 7.97
C LEU A 148 -15.96 20.92 8.07
N ALA A 149 -16.28 21.50 9.22
CA ALA A 149 -16.18 22.95 9.42
C ALA A 149 -14.70 23.40 9.48
N PHE A 150 -13.82 22.55 9.99
CA PHE A 150 -12.38 22.74 9.99
C PHE A 150 -11.80 22.51 8.58
N VAL A 151 -12.08 21.35 7.97
CA VAL A 151 -11.55 21.00 6.65
C VAL A 151 -11.92 22.04 5.59
N LYS A 152 -13.14 22.60 5.62
CA LYS A 152 -13.55 23.68 4.72
C LYS A 152 -12.71 24.95 4.86
N LYS A 153 -12.30 25.31 6.08
CA LYS A 153 -11.47 26.50 6.33
C LYS A 153 -10.01 26.26 5.96
N ALA A 154 -9.56 25.02 6.08
CA ALA A 154 -8.17 24.63 5.87
C ALA A 154 -7.92 23.96 4.51
N LEU A 155 -8.79 24.16 3.50
CA LEU A 155 -8.63 23.58 2.16
C LEU A 155 -7.30 23.95 1.49
N HIS A 156 -6.81 25.17 1.72
CA HIS A 156 -5.52 25.64 1.22
C HIS A 156 -4.32 25.09 2.01
N TYR A 157 -4.59 24.44 3.15
CA TYR A 157 -3.61 23.95 4.11
C TYR A 157 -3.70 22.41 4.29
N GLY A 158 -4.36 21.74 3.35
CA GLY A 158 -4.68 20.32 3.47
C GLY A 158 -3.45 19.40 3.40
N ALA A 159 -2.39 19.80 2.69
CA ALA A 159 -1.16 19.02 2.59
C ALA A 159 -0.39 19.01 3.92
N GLU A 160 -0.31 20.18 4.57
CA GLU A 160 0.29 20.41 5.87
C GLU A 160 -0.48 19.66 6.97
N MET A 161 -1.82 19.77 6.96
CA MET A 161 -2.69 18.99 7.83
C MET A 161 -2.45 17.48 7.70
N ALA A 162 -2.42 16.99 6.46
CA ALA A 162 -2.21 15.57 6.18
C ALA A 162 -0.82 15.14 6.64
N ALA A 163 0.22 15.94 6.37
CA ALA A 163 1.57 15.66 6.80
C ALA A 163 1.69 15.60 8.33
N PHE A 164 1.07 16.55 9.04
CA PHE A 164 1.07 16.57 10.51
C PHE A 164 0.37 15.35 11.10
N GLN A 165 -0.85 15.06 10.66
CA GLN A 165 -1.58 13.90 11.18
C GLN A 165 -0.91 12.58 10.82
N HIS A 166 -0.36 12.48 9.61
CA HIS A 166 0.37 11.29 9.19
C HIS A 166 1.62 11.09 10.04
N HIS A 167 2.35 12.16 10.37
CA HIS A 167 3.49 12.11 11.29
C HIS A 167 3.07 11.59 12.67
N THR A 168 2.00 12.13 13.25
CA THR A 168 1.46 11.68 14.55
C THR A 168 1.01 10.22 14.53
N LEU A 169 0.26 9.80 13.51
CA LEU A 169 -0.23 8.42 13.40
C LEU A 169 0.88 7.42 13.10
N THR A 170 1.93 7.83 12.38
CA THR A 170 3.12 6.99 12.15
C THR A 170 3.86 6.73 13.46
N ARG A 171 4.00 7.76 14.31
CA ARG A 171 4.59 7.61 15.65
C ARG A 171 3.75 6.69 16.52
N LEU A 172 2.43 6.91 16.56
CA LEU A 172 1.49 6.05 17.27
C LEU A 172 1.58 4.58 16.81
N HIS A 173 1.66 4.34 15.49
CA HIS A 173 1.80 3.01 14.92
C HIS A 173 3.11 2.32 15.33
N ASN A 174 4.20 3.07 15.45
CA ASN A 174 5.53 2.55 15.77
C ASN A 174 5.76 2.37 17.27
N LEU A 175 4.80 2.72 18.13
CA LEU A 175 4.88 2.46 19.55
C LEU A 175 4.92 0.94 19.82
N PRO A 176 5.71 0.48 20.79
CA PRO A 176 5.73 -0.92 21.22
C PRO A 176 4.51 -1.26 22.11
N LEU A 177 3.33 -0.74 21.77
CA LEU A 177 2.07 -0.96 22.49
C LEU A 177 1.12 -1.79 21.62
N ILE A 178 0.44 -2.75 22.23
CA ILE A 178 -0.69 -3.42 21.60
C ILE A 178 -1.85 -2.42 21.55
N SER A 179 -2.18 -1.92 20.36
CA SER A 179 -3.28 -0.97 20.17
C SER A 179 -4.56 -1.67 19.74
N VAL A 180 -5.69 -1.30 20.35
CA VAL A 180 -7.04 -1.76 20.00
C VAL A 180 -7.96 -0.56 19.87
N ALA A 181 -8.85 -0.59 18.88
CA ALA A 181 -9.89 0.42 18.70
C ALA A 181 -11.25 -0.18 19.10
N LEU A 182 -11.95 0.49 20.00
CA LEU A 182 -13.31 0.13 20.38
C LEU A 182 -14.30 0.85 19.46
N LEU A 183 -14.89 0.10 18.52
CA LEU A 183 -15.99 0.57 17.68
C LEU A 183 -17.32 0.26 18.38
N GLN A 184 -18.16 1.27 18.54
CA GLN A 184 -19.46 1.20 19.23
C GLN A 184 -20.59 1.55 18.27
#